data_AF-A0A1Y4S1T9-F1
#
_entry.id   AF-A0A1Y4S1T9-F1
#
_cell.length_a   1.000
_cell.length_b   1.000
_cell.length_c   1.000
_cell.angle_alpha   90.00
_cell.angle_beta   90.00
_cell.angle_gamma   90.00
#
_symmetry.space_group_name_H-M   'P 1'
#
loop_
_entity.id
_entity.type
_entity.pdbx_description
1 polymer ?
#
loop_
_entity_poly.entity_id
_entity_poly.type
_entity_poly.pdbx_seq_one_letter_code
_entity_poly.pdbx_strand_id
1 'polypeptide(L)'
;MHVWFYEDNYHLTLIRRDADDLLKRFPEYDIAIHWCMLLSVYPVFADICKLIGRISDFTDIVTLSQLKQKLYDEWGERSTLYHSTDKIIATMKELDAISSEKPGKYTIKKHTIARSEVALFMAMIAMKVDGNSYYSFSELHDFELLFPFEYKTSKEELMTNERFTVSTFGGEVSVSLSVSE
;
A
#
# COMPACT_ATOMS: atom_id res chain seq x y z
N MET A 1 1.96 16.03 -7.92
CA MET A 1 1.36 14.71 -8.19
C MET A 1 -0.13 14.91 -8.40
N HIS A 2 -0.69 14.52 -9.56
CA HIS A 2 -2.11 14.74 -9.90
C HIS A 2 -3.09 14.09 -8.90
N VAL A 3 -2.60 13.11 -8.13
CA VAL A 3 -3.30 12.39 -7.06
C VAL A 3 -3.89 13.28 -5.96
N TRP A 4 -3.42 14.52 -5.77
CA TRP A 4 -3.87 15.37 -4.65
C TRP A 4 -4.96 16.39 -5.00
N PHE A 5 -5.20 16.67 -6.29
CA PHE A 5 -5.89 17.91 -6.68
C PHE A 5 -7.11 17.74 -7.61
N TYR A 6 -7.36 16.55 -8.19
CA TYR A 6 -8.53 16.37 -9.06
C TYR A 6 -9.81 16.00 -8.29
N GLU A 7 -10.96 16.38 -8.84
CA GLU A 7 -12.26 15.95 -8.34
C GLU A 7 -12.42 14.45 -8.54
N ASP A 8 -12.67 13.73 -7.45
CA ASP A 8 -12.87 12.29 -7.46
C ASP A 8 -14.11 11.94 -6.63
N ASN A 9 -14.39 10.64 -6.53
CA ASN A 9 -15.48 10.17 -5.69
C ASN A 9 -15.30 10.64 -4.23
N TYR A 10 -16.43 10.71 -3.50
CA TYR A 10 -16.48 11.18 -2.12
C TYR A 10 -15.47 10.46 -1.22
N HIS A 11 -15.28 9.15 -1.41
CA HIS A 11 -14.34 8.36 -0.63
C HIS A 11 -12.87 8.79 -0.81
N LEU A 12 -12.41 9.07 -2.03
CA LEU A 12 -11.04 9.52 -2.27
C LEU A 12 -10.80 10.92 -1.70
N THR A 13 -11.83 11.76 -1.67
CA THR A 13 -11.76 13.08 -1.00
C THR A 13 -11.53 12.95 0.50
N LEU A 14 -12.20 12.00 1.17
CA LEU A 14 -11.96 11.73 2.59
C LEU A 14 -10.54 11.21 2.84
N ILE A 15 -10.08 10.25 2.03
CA ILE A 15 -8.71 9.71 2.11
C ILE A 15 -7.67 10.82 1.97
N ARG A 16 -7.85 11.74 1.01
CA ARG A 16 -6.96 12.91 0.84
C ARG A 16 -6.90 13.81 2.05
N ARG A 17 -8.07 14.10 2.65
CA ARG A 17 -8.14 14.97 3.83
C ARG A 17 -7.34 14.36 4.98
N ASP A 18 -7.49 13.06 5.20
CA ASP A 18 -6.78 12.35 6.25
C ASP A 18 -5.28 12.27 5.97
N ALA A 19 -4.90 12.01 4.72
CA ALA A 19 -3.51 12.00 4.28
C ALA A 19 -2.84 13.38 4.43
N ASP A 20 -3.55 14.47 4.12
CA ASP A 20 -3.08 15.84 4.31
C ASP A 20 -2.90 16.21 5.80
N ASP A 21 -3.83 15.79 6.68
CA ASP A 21 -3.66 15.96 8.13
C ASP A 21 -2.41 15.21 8.64
N LEU A 22 -2.24 13.94 8.22
CA LEU A 22 -1.08 13.13 8.60
C LEU A 22 0.23 13.73 8.08
N LEU A 23 0.28 14.25 6.85
CA LEU A 23 1.47 14.91 6.31
C LEU A 23 1.86 16.17 7.09
N LYS A 24 0.87 16.95 7.54
CA LYS A 24 1.14 18.14 8.36
C LYS A 24 1.69 17.79 9.73
N ARG A 25 1.20 16.69 10.32
CA ARG A 25 1.58 16.25 11.66
C ARG A 25 2.88 15.44 11.68
N PHE A 26 3.11 14.64 10.64
CA PHE A 26 4.20 13.68 10.56
C PHE A 26 4.87 13.70 9.16
N PRO A 27 5.48 14.84 8.77
CA PRO A 27 6.08 15.00 7.44
C PRO A 27 7.23 14.01 7.17
N GLU A 28 7.81 13.39 8.19
CA GLU A 28 8.84 12.35 8.06
C GLU A 28 8.33 11.01 7.51
N TYR A 29 7.00 10.81 7.46
CA TYR A 29 6.38 9.63 6.84
C TYR A 29 5.73 9.94 5.49
N ASP A 30 6.17 11.01 4.84
CA ASP A 30 5.61 11.46 3.56
C ASP A 30 5.60 10.36 2.50
N ILE A 31 6.67 9.58 2.38
CA ILE A 31 6.76 8.47 1.43
C ILE A 31 5.63 7.46 1.64
N ALA A 32 5.38 7.05 2.89
CA ALA A 32 4.33 6.09 3.23
C ALA A 32 2.92 6.63 2.95
N ILE A 33 2.71 7.92 3.23
CA ILE A 33 1.42 8.58 3.00
C ILE A 33 1.17 8.76 1.50
N HIS A 34 2.18 9.18 0.72
CA HIS A 34 2.10 9.24 -0.74
C HIS A 34 1.88 7.87 -1.36
N TRP A 35 2.50 6.83 -0.81
CA TRP A 35 2.28 5.45 -1.26
C TRP A 35 0.82 5.03 -1.12
N CYS A 36 0.21 5.29 0.05
CA CYS A 36 -1.21 5.05 0.29
C CYS A 36 -2.11 5.78 -0.72
N MET A 37 -1.74 7.01 -1.06
CA MET A 37 -2.45 7.78 -2.07
C MET A 37 -2.32 7.16 -3.47
N LEU A 38 -1.13 6.66 -3.85
CA LEU A 38 -0.93 5.97 -5.11
C LEU A 38 -1.74 4.66 -5.19
N LEU A 39 -1.74 3.87 -4.11
CA LEU A 39 -2.53 2.64 -4.00
C LEU A 39 -4.03 2.90 -4.18
N SER A 40 -4.53 4.00 -3.63
CA SER A 40 -5.95 4.36 -3.68
C SER A 40 -6.43 4.80 -5.07
N VAL A 41 -5.52 5.25 -5.95
CA VAL A 41 -5.86 5.84 -7.26
C VAL A 41 -5.46 4.95 -8.43
N TYR A 42 -4.37 4.21 -8.31
CA TYR A 42 -3.77 3.49 -9.43
C TYR A 42 -3.77 1.97 -9.17
N PRO A 43 -4.76 1.20 -9.69
CA PRO A 43 -4.85 -0.24 -9.44
C PRO A 43 -3.63 -1.01 -9.97
N VAL A 44 -3.09 -0.61 -11.13
CA VAL A 44 -1.86 -1.19 -11.67
C VAL A 44 -0.65 -1.00 -10.74
N PHE A 45 -0.61 0.12 -10.01
CA PHE A 45 0.44 0.33 -9.01
C PHE A 45 0.27 -0.63 -7.84
N ALA A 46 -0.96 -0.82 -7.34
CA ALA A 46 -1.26 -1.77 -6.27
C ALA A 46 -0.88 -3.22 -6.65
N ASP A 47 -1.18 -3.66 -7.86
CA ASP A 47 -0.83 -5.02 -8.31
C ASP A 47 0.69 -5.24 -8.40
N ILE A 48 1.43 -4.23 -8.90
CA ILE A 48 2.89 -4.28 -8.90
C ILE A 48 3.43 -4.30 -7.45
N CYS A 49 2.82 -3.56 -6.52
CA CYS A 49 3.20 -3.62 -5.11
C CYS A 49 2.96 -5.01 -4.53
N LYS A 50 1.79 -5.62 -4.76
CA LYS A 50 1.47 -7.00 -4.31
C LYS A 50 2.50 -8.00 -4.83
N LEU A 51 2.81 -7.92 -6.12
CA LEU A 51 3.83 -8.77 -6.73
C LEU A 51 5.20 -8.61 -6.07
N ILE A 52 5.64 -7.37 -5.86
CA ILE A 52 6.94 -7.10 -5.23
C ILE A 52 6.93 -7.57 -3.78
N GLY A 53 5.86 -7.30 -3.02
CA GLY A 53 5.69 -7.76 -1.65
C GLY A 53 5.84 -9.28 -1.54
N ARG A 54 5.13 -10.03 -2.39
CA ARG A 54 5.25 -11.49 -2.44
C ARG A 54 6.66 -11.99 -2.77
N ILE A 55 7.38 -11.29 -3.66
CA ILE A 55 8.78 -11.63 -3.96
C ILE A 55 9.67 -11.33 -2.75
N SER A 56 9.39 -10.24 -2.04
CA SER A 56 10.17 -9.77 -0.88
C SER A 56 10.18 -10.75 0.30
N ASP A 57 9.17 -11.62 0.40
CA ASP A 57 9.13 -12.70 1.38
C ASP A 57 10.25 -13.72 1.19
N PHE A 58 10.77 -13.85 -0.03
CA PHE A 58 11.82 -14.80 -0.39
C PHE A 58 13.16 -14.13 -0.71
N THR A 59 13.13 -12.92 -1.28
CA THR A 59 14.33 -12.18 -1.67
C THR A 59 14.07 -10.68 -1.80
N ASP A 60 15.02 -9.86 -1.33
CA ASP A 60 14.99 -8.41 -1.49
C ASP A 60 15.36 -7.94 -2.93
N ILE A 61 15.36 -8.86 -3.91
CA ILE A 61 15.78 -8.59 -5.28
C ILE A 61 14.63 -8.87 -6.25
N VAL A 62 14.25 -7.84 -7.01
CA VAL A 62 13.22 -7.93 -8.05
C VAL A 62 13.82 -7.61 -9.42
N THR A 63 13.42 -8.34 -10.45
CA THR A 63 13.85 -8.08 -11.82
C THR A 63 12.75 -7.43 -12.66
N LEU A 64 13.14 -6.59 -13.62
CA LEU A 64 12.19 -5.95 -14.54
C LEU A 64 11.37 -6.97 -15.34
N SER A 65 12.00 -8.09 -15.73
CA SER A 65 11.33 -9.18 -16.45
C SER A 65 10.22 -9.82 -15.66
N GLN A 66 10.41 -10.05 -14.34
CA GLN A 66 9.36 -10.60 -13.47
C GLN A 66 8.16 -9.65 -13.40
N LEU A 67 8.41 -8.34 -13.21
CA LEU A 67 7.37 -7.32 -13.13
C LEU A 67 6.57 -7.23 -14.44
N LYS A 68 7.26 -7.20 -15.59
CA LYS A 68 6.62 -7.09 -16.90
C LYS A 68 5.82 -8.34 -17.27
N GLN A 69 6.35 -9.53 -16.99
CA GLN A 69 5.64 -10.79 -17.25
C GLN A 69 4.34 -10.86 -16.44
N LYS A 70 4.40 -10.57 -15.14
CA LYS A 70 3.23 -10.65 -14.29
C LYS A 70 2.14 -9.64 -14.69
N LEU A 71 2.56 -8.42 -15.06
CA LEU A 71 1.62 -7.42 -15.53
C LEU A 71 0.89 -7.87 -16.81
N TYR A 72 1.59 -8.55 -17.72
CA TYR A 72 0.95 -9.17 -18.88
C TYR A 72 -0.02 -10.29 -18.51
N ASP A 73 0.32 -11.12 -17.53
CA ASP A 73 -0.56 -12.20 -17.08
C ASP A 73 -1.86 -11.67 -16.46
N GLU A 74 -1.81 -10.56 -15.71
CA GLU A 74 -2.97 -9.99 -15.01
C GLU A 74 -3.79 -9.01 -15.86
N TRP A 75 -3.14 -8.19 -16.69
CA TRP A 75 -3.79 -7.09 -17.41
C TRP A 75 -3.79 -7.27 -18.94
N GLY A 76 -3.18 -8.34 -19.44
CA GLY A 76 -3.04 -8.66 -20.86
C GLY A 76 -1.88 -7.94 -21.56
N GLU A 77 -1.49 -8.46 -22.73
CA GLU A 77 -0.35 -7.98 -23.52
C GLU A 77 -0.63 -6.67 -24.27
N ARG A 78 -0.85 -5.57 -23.53
CA ARG A 78 -0.99 -4.24 -24.12
C ARG A 78 0.34 -3.50 -24.04
N SER A 79 0.83 -2.99 -25.17
CA SER A 79 2.07 -2.21 -25.23
C SER A 79 2.06 -0.98 -24.32
N THR A 80 0.89 -0.41 -24.05
CA THR A 80 0.70 0.71 -23.09
C THR A 80 1.02 0.31 -21.65
N LEU A 81 0.72 -0.93 -21.24
CA LEU A 81 1.05 -1.45 -19.92
C LEU A 81 2.55 -1.71 -19.78
N TYR A 82 3.18 -2.25 -20.82
CA TYR A 82 4.63 -2.52 -20.85
C TYR A 82 5.46 -1.27 -20.56
N HIS A 83 5.10 -0.13 -21.15
CA HIS A 83 5.76 1.16 -20.89
C HIS A 83 5.36 1.80 -19.56
N SER A 84 4.20 1.42 -19.00
CA SER A 84 3.75 1.93 -17.70
C SER A 84 4.57 1.34 -16.55
N THR A 85 5.04 0.09 -16.67
CA THR A 85 5.93 -0.53 -15.67
C THR A 85 7.20 0.29 -15.47
N ASP A 86 7.82 0.78 -16.54
CA ASP A 86 9.06 1.57 -16.45
C ASP A 86 8.82 2.89 -15.70
N LYS A 87 7.64 3.50 -15.86
CA LYS A 87 7.22 4.69 -15.12
C LYS A 87 6.95 4.39 -13.65
N ILE A 88 6.27 3.28 -13.34
CA ILE A 88 6.01 2.85 -11.96
C ILE A 88 7.34 2.62 -11.21
N ILE A 89 8.29 1.93 -11.84
CA ILE A 89 9.62 1.70 -11.28
C ILE A 89 10.38 3.02 -11.07
N ALA A 90 10.26 3.98 -12.00
CA ALA A 90 10.84 5.30 -11.81
C ALA A 90 10.24 6.00 -10.57
N THR A 91 8.92 5.95 -10.40
CA THR A 91 8.25 6.47 -9.20
C THR A 91 8.73 5.76 -7.92
N MET A 92 8.84 4.43 -7.92
CA MET A 92 9.30 3.67 -6.75
C MET A 92 10.75 3.98 -6.37
N LYS A 93 11.61 4.28 -7.35
CA LYS A 93 12.99 4.76 -7.09
C LYS A 93 13.01 6.16 -6.51
N GLU A 94 12.16 7.07 -7.02
CA GLU A 94 12.06 8.44 -6.52
C GLU A 94 11.54 8.47 -5.07
N LEU A 95 10.62 7.56 -4.74
CA LEU A 95 10.11 7.33 -3.38
C LEU A 95 11.04 6.48 -2.50
N ASP A 96 12.28 6.24 -2.94
CA ASP A 96 13.28 5.42 -2.25
C ASP A 96 12.82 4.01 -1.81
N ALA A 97 11.81 3.44 -2.46
CA ALA A 97 11.29 2.10 -2.16
C ALA A 97 12.14 0.99 -2.76
N ILE A 98 12.82 1.29 -3.87
CA ILE A 98 13.74 0.39 -4.55
C ILE A 98 14.96 1.16 -5.04
N SER A 99 16.08 0.46 -5.20
CA SER A 99 17.30 1.01 -5.80
C SER A 99 17.86 0.05 -6.84
N SER A 100 18.73 0.54 -7.71
CA SER A 100 19.39 -0.31 -8.72
C SER A 100 20.80 0.18 -8.96
N GLU A 101 21.77 -0.71 -8.90
CA GLU A 101 23.13 -0.45 -9.41
C GLU A 101 23.17 -0.51 -10.94
N LYS A 102 22.35 -1.38 -11.54
CA LYS A 102 22.22 -1.55 -13.00
C LYS A 102 20.75 -1.70 -13.40
N PRO A 103 20.34 -1.18 -14.58
CA PRO A 103 18.97 -1.37 -15.07
C PRO A 103 18.56 -2.84 -15.12
N GLY A 104 17.32 -3.14 -14.72
CA GLY A 104 16.74 -4.48 -14.84
C GLY A 104 16.80 -5.33 -13.57
N LYS A 105 17.59 -4.96 -12.57
CA LYS A 105 17.64 -5.61 -11.25
C LYS A 105 17.54 -4.55 -10.15
N TYR A 106 16.56 -4.72 -9.27
CA TYR A 106 16.21 -3.75 -8.24
C TYR A 106 16.33 -4.40 -6.86
N THR A 107 17.00 -3.70 -5.94
CA THR A 107 17.07 -4.06 -4.53
C THR A 107 16.05 -3.26 -3.75
N ILE A 108 15.24 -3.96 -2.99
CA ILE A 108 14.21 -3.42 -2.10
C ILE A 108 14.87 -2.60 -0.98
N LYS A 109 14.28 -1.46 -0.66
CA LYS A 109 14.65 -0.63 0.48
C LYS A 109 13.49 -0.56 1.46
N LYS A 110 13.63 -1.23 2.60
CA LYS A 110 12.59 -1.30 3.62
C LYS A 110 12.54 -0.04 4.46
N HIS A 111 11.33 0.36 4.85
CA HIS A 111 11.06 1.57 5.63
C HIS A 111 10.24 1.23 6.87
N THR A 112 10.75 1.54 8.07
CA THR A 112 10.04 1.26 9.31
C THR A 112 9.05 2.37 9.67
N ILE A 113 7.79 2.00 9.92
CA ILE A 113 6.73 2.90 10.35
C ILE A 113 6.51 2.72 11.85
N ALA A 114 6.99 3.70 12.61
CA ALA A 114 6.93 3.67 14.08
C ALA A 114 5.71 4.43 14.66
N ARG A 115 5.05 5.28 13.87
CA ARG A 115 3.86 6.01 14.31
C ARG A 115 2.60 5.19 14.05
N SER A 116 1.82 4.97 15.11
CA SER A 116 0.62 4.16 15.02
C SER A 116 -0.47 4.82 14.20
N GLU A 117 -0.61 6.15 14.22
CA GLU A 117 -1.60 6.83 13.37
C GLU A 117 -1.32 6.61 11.87
N VAL A 118 -0.03 6.59 11.48
CA VAL A 118 0.38 6.30 10.10
C VAL A 118 0.18 4.82 9.79
N ALA A 119 0.59 3.92 10.68
CA ALA A 119 0.41 2.48 10.50
C ALA A 119 -1.07 2.07 10.36
N LEU A 120 -1.95 2.63 11.20
CA LEU A 120 -3.40 2.43 11.12
C LEU A 120 -3.97 3.00 9.82
N PHE A 121 -3.51 4.18 9.39
CA PHE A 121 -3.91 4.72 8.09
C PHE A 121 -3.50 3.80 6.94
N MET A 122 -2.28 3.28 6.94
CA MET A 122 -1.80 2.33 5.94
C MET A 122 -2.62 1.04 5.93
N ALA A 123 -2.89 0.44 7.09
CA ALA A 123 -3.73 -0.75 7.21
C ALA A 123 -5.14 -0.50 6.68
N MET A 124 -5.75 0.66 6.99
CA MET A 124 -7.05 1.04 6.47
C MET A 124 -7.07 1.11 4.95
N ILE A 125 -6.05 1.75 4.35
CA ILE A 125 -5.94 1.87 2.89
C ILE A 125 -5.74 0.50 2.25
N ALA A 126 -4.90 -0.35 2.84
CA ALA A 126 -4.70 -1.71 2.36
C ALA A 126 -6.00 -2.52 2.37
N MET A 127 -6.76 -2.48 3.47
CA MET A 127 -8.07 -3.13 3.56
C MET A 127 -9.06 -2.62 2.51
N LYS A 128 -9.08 -1.29 2.25
CA LYS A 128 -9.95 -0.69 1.22
C LYS A 128 -9.57 -1.12 -0.19
N VAL A 129 -8.27 -1.17 -0.49
CA VAL A 129 -7.75 -1.54 -1.81
C VAL A 129 -7.88 -3.04 -2.07
N ASP A 130 -7.67 -3.87 -1.04
CA ASP A 130 -7.79 -5.32 -1.15
C ASP A 130 -9.24 -5.81 -1.15
N GLY A 131 -10.13 -5.11 -0.44
CA GLY A 131 -11.58 -5.21 -0.63
C GLY A 131 -12.29 -6.35 0.10
N ASN A 132 -11.61 -7.15 0.93
CA ASN A 132 -12.27 -8.13 1.78
C ASN A 132 -13.10 -7.46 2.89
N SER A 133 -14.22 -8.10 3.26
CA SER A 133 -15.13 -7.57 4.30
C SER A 133 -14.53 -7.58 5.71
N TYR A 134 -13.61 -8.50 5.99
CA TYR A 134 -12.92 -8.63 7.27
C TYR A 134 -11.56 -9.32 7.07
N TYR A 135 -10.67 -9.13 8.03
CA TYR A 135 -9.32 -9.69 8.08
C TYR A 135 -9.04 -10.22 9.49
N SER A 136 -8.24 -11.26 9.60
CA SER A 136 -7.63 -11.66 10.87
C SER A 136 -6.61 -10.61 11.32
N PHE A 137 -6.31 -10.58 12.62
CA PHE A 137 -5.28 -9.67 13.14
C PHE A 137 -3.88 -9.91 12.54
N SER A 138 -3.57 -11.16 12.15
CA SER A 138 -2.31 -11.48 11.46
C SER A 138 -2.28 -10.91 10.05
N GLU A 139 -3.35 -11.05 9.27
CA GLU A 139 -3.40 -10.54 7.89
C GLU A 139 -3.22 -9.02 7.82
N LEU A 140 -3.62 -8.28 8.86
CA LEU A 140 -3.40 -6.84 8.95
C LEU A 140 -1.93 -6.41 9.00
N HIS A 141 -1.00 -7.34 9.24
CA HIS A 141 0.44 -7.07 9.27
C HIS A 141 1.16 -7.49 7.99
N ASP A 142 0.50 -8.32 7.16
CA ASP A 142 1.13 -9.05 6.06
C ASP A 142 0.56 -8.63 4.69
N PHE A 143 0.10 -7.37 4.57
CA PHE A 143 -0.36 -6.82 3.30
C PHE A 143 0.80 -6.65 2.30
N GLU A 144 0.88 -7.54 1.29
CA GLU A 144 1.89 -7.48 0.22
C GLU A 144 1.93 -6.10 -0.49
N LEU A 145 0.76 -5.45 -0.65
CA LEU A 145 0.65 -4.13 -1.30
C LEU A 145 1.29 -2.98 -0.50
N LEU A 146 1.52 -3.18 0.79
CA LEU A 146 2.19 -2.21 1.68
C LEU A 146 3.71 -2.41 1.71
N PHE A 147 4.26 -3.26 0.85
CA PHE A 147 5.65 -3.13 0.45
C PHE A 147 5.99 -1.65 0.14
N PRO A 148 7.16 -1.12 0.53
CA PRO A 148 8.28 -1.75 1.27
C PRO A 148 8.23 -1.53 2.79
N PHE A 149 7.07 -1.22 3.35
CA PHE A 149 6.98 -0.71 4.71
C PHE A 149 6.84 -1.82 5.75
N GLU A 150 7.61 -1.69 6.82
CA GLU A 150 7.49 -2.52 8.02
C GLU A 150 6.74 -1.74 9.09
N TYR A 151 5.54 -2.20 9.45
CA TYR A 151 4.68 -1.54 10.42
C TYR A 151 4.07 -2.56 11.37
N LYS A 152 3.57 -2.07 12.51
CA LYS A 152 2.83 -2.89 13.47
C LYS A 152 1.62 -2.12 13.96
N THR A 153 0.55 -2.84 14.23
CA THR A 153 -0.65 -2.32 14.89
C THR A 153 -0.95 -3.19 16.10
N SER A 154 -1.40 -2.60 17.20
CA SER A 154 -1.87 -3.35 18.35
C SER A 154 -3.39 -3.52 18.32
N LYS A 155 -3.88 -4.58 19.00
CA LYS A 155 -5.32 -4.78 19.16
C LYS A 155 -5.99 -3.60 19.89
N GLU A 156 -5.29 -2.99 20.85
CA GLU A 156 -5.78 -1.85 21.61
C GLU A 156 -5.98 -0.62 20.72
N GLU A 157 -5.00 -0.32 19.86
CA GLU A 157 -5.09 0.77 18.88
C GLU A 157 -6.23 0.55 17.88
N LEU A 158 -6.41 -0.69 17.41
CA LEU A 158 -7.53 -1.04 16.53
C LEU A 158 -8.89 -0.88 17.22
N MET A 159 -9.03 -1.29 18.48
CA MET A 159 -10.28 -1.16 19.24
C MET A 159 -10.63 0.29 19.59
N THR A 160 -9.62 1.15 19.75
CA THR A 160 -9.82 2.57 20.11
C THR A 160 -9.99 3.49 18.91
N ASN A 161 -9.64 3.02 17.71
CA ASN A 161 -9.79 3.78 16.47
C ASN A 161 -11.17 3.56 15.85
N GLU A 162 -11.94 4.65 15.71
CA GLU A 162 -13.32 4.65 15.20
C GLU A 162 -13.51 4.11 13.76
N ARG A 163 -12.42 3.92 13.01
CA ARG A 163 -12.44 3.44 11.63
C ARG A 163 -12.39 1.92 11.52
N PHE A 164 -12.11 1.23 12.62
CA PHE A 164 -12.01 -0.21 12.68
C PHE A 164 -13.06 -0.76 13.63
N THR A 165 -13.66 -1.87 13.21
CA THR A 165 -14.52 -2.68 14.06
C THR A 165 -13.78 -3.97 14.38
N VAL A 166 -13.50 -4.20 15.66
CA VAL A 166 -12.88 -5.45 16.12
C VAL A 166 -13.95 -6.35 16.70
N SER A 167 -14.10 -7.54 16.12
CA SER A 167 -15.04 -8.57 16.57
C SER A 167 -14.32 -9.91 16.76
N THR A 168 -14.98 -10.85 17.44
CA THR A 168 -14.47 -12.21 17.63
C THR A 168 -15.43 -13.18 16.95
N PHE A 169 -14.94 -13.95 15.97
CA PHE A 169 -15.70 -15.03 15.32
C PHE A 169 -14.95 -16.35 15.52
N GLY A 170 -15.65 -17.38 15.98
CA GLY A 170 -15.03 -18.71 16.15
C GLY A 170 -13.86 -18.79 17.14
N GLY A 171 -13.71 -17.80 18.02
CA GLY A 171 -12.57 -17.69 18.95
C GLY A 171 -11.37 -16.92 18.39
N GLU A 172 -11.44 -16.45 17.14
CA GLU A 172 -10.40 -15.65 16.48
C GLU A 172 -10.81 -14.19 16.36
N VAL A 173 -9.82 -13.30 16.43
CA VAL A 173 -10.03 -11.85 16.28
C VAL A 173 -10.13 -11.52 14.80
N SER A 174 -11.27 -10.94 14.42
CA SER A 174 -11.54 -10.39 13.10
C SER A 174 -11.61 -8.86 13.18
N VAL A 175 -11.12 -8.20 12.14
CA VAL A 175 -11.13 -6.74 12.00
C VAL A 175 -11.79 -6.37 10.67
N SER A 176 -12.76 -5.48 10.71
CA SER A 176 -13.38 -4.89 9.52
C SER A 176 -13.27 -3.38 9.58
N LEU A 177 -13.43 -2.72 8.42
CA LEU A 177 -13.57 -1.28 8.39
C LEU A 177 -14.98 -0.91 8.85
N SER A 178 -15.08 0.07 9.74
CA SER A 178 -16.37 0.62 10.13
C SER A 178 -17.02 1.27 8.90
N VAL A 179 -18.32 1.04 8.73
CA VAL A 179 -19.09 1.64 7.63
C VAL A 179 -19.22 3.14 7.94
N SER A 180 -18.26 3.92 7.49
CA SER A 180 -18.37 5.37 7.46
C SER A 180 -19.22 5.76 6.25
N GLU A 181 -20.47 6.18 6.50
CA GLU A 181 -21.37 6.80 5.51
C GLU A 181 -20.73 7.98 4.75
#